data_AF-A0AAE2C526-F1
#
_entry.id   AF-A0AAE2C526-F1
#
_cell.length_a   1.000
_cell.length_b   1.000
_cell.length_c   1.000
_cell.angle_alpha   90.00
_cell.angle_beta   90.00
_cell.angle_gamma   90.00
#
_symmetry.space_group_name_H-M   'P 1'
#
loop_
_entity.id
_entity.type
_entity.pdbx_description
1 polymer ?
#
loop_
_entity_poly.entity_id
_entity_poly.type
_entity_poly.pdbx_seq_one_letter_code
_entity_poly.pdbx_strand_id
1 'polypeptide(L)'
;MEEVMGLTHGDPWRRGSKDKAHDGNGGNKEIMSKNLLTMILDNSKFSGTNYTDWLRNLRIVLDYENQGYIMDKPLPQTLLDGSSSEEREIFERWHADHRKVRSIILASMSNDVQKQYDRLDDVASILQRMKEVYMIPDRHIRYVD
;
A
#
# COMPACT_ATOMS: atom_id res chain seq x y z
N MET A 1 22.35 -37.74 -11.67
CA MET A 1 22.55 -36.32 -12.01
C MET A 1 21.19 -35.77 -12.37
N GLU A 2 20.57 -35.01 -11.48
CA GLU A 2 19.73 -33.88 -11.89
C GLU A 2 19.69 -32.91 -10.71
N GLU A 3 20.21 -31.73 -10.97
CA GLU A 3 20.49 -30.63 -10.06
C GLU A 3 19.27 -29.72 -10.10
N VAL A 4 18.42 -29.79 -9.07
CA VAL A 4 17.30 -28.83 -8.92
C VAL A 4 17.89 -27.49 -8.52
N MET A 5 18.11 -26.64 -9.53
CA MET A 5 18.53 -25.25 -9.39
C MET A 5 17.56 -24.51 -8.46
N GLY A 6 18.03 -24.25 -7.24
CA GLY A 6 17.37 -23.35 -6.30
C GLY A 6 17.33 -21.95 -6.90
N LEU A 7 16.15 -21.56 -7.38
CA LEU A 7 15.86 -20.18 -7.73
C LEU A 7 15.75 -19.37 -6.44
N THR A 8 16.88 -18.81 -6.01
CA THR A 8 16.96 -17.80 -4.95
C THR A 8 16.36 -16.50 -5.48
N HIS A 9 15.03 -16.42 -5.53
CA HIS A 9 14.35 -15.11 -5.50
C HIS A 9 14.68 -14.49 -4.15
N GLY A 10 15.50 -13.44 -4.13
CA GLY A 10 15.90 -12.76 -2.91
C GLY A 10 14.68 -12.40 -2.07
N ASP A 11 14.65 -12.89 -0.82
CA ASP A 11 13.55 -12.64 0.10
C ASP A 11 13.31 -11.12 0.21
N PRO A 12 12.11 -10.62 -0.16
CA PRO A 12 11.81 -9.19 -0.13
C PRO A 12 11.88 -8.58 1.27
N TRP A 13 11.90 -9.43 2.29
CA TRP A 13 11.91 -9.10 3.71
C TRP A 13 13.31 -8.70 4.23
N ARG A 14 14.37 -9.02 3.48
CA ARG A 14 15.78 -8.76 3.83
C ARG A 14 16.26 -7.34 3.55
N ARG A 15 15.38 -6.32 3.50
CA ARG A 15 15.87 -4.93 3.40
C ARG A 15 16.32 -4.47 4.79
N GLY A 16 17.61 -4.73 5.05
CA GLY A 16 18.29 -4.47 6.29
C GLY A 16 18.10 -3.05 6.82
N SER A 17 17.86 -3.00 8.13
CA SER A 17 18.07 -1.84 8.97
C SER A 17 19.55 -1.45 8.86
N LYS A 18 19.87 -0.41 8.08
CA LYS A 18 21.19 0.21 8.07
C LYS A 18 21.08 1.60 8.69
N ASP A 19 21.63 1.70 9.89
CA ASP A 19 22.30 2.85 10.48
C ASP A 19 21.66 4.23 10.23
N LYS A 20 20.80 4.67 11.15
CA LYS A 20 20.52 6.10 11.30
C LYS A 20 21.61 6.73 12.18
N ALA A 21 22.62 7.31 11.54
CA ALA A 21 23.35 8.42 12.12
C ALA A 21 22.35 9.58 12.29
N HIS A 22 22.04 9.95 13.53
CA HIS A 22 21.21 11.11 13.85
C HIS A 22 22.02 12.39 13.64
N ASP A 23 21.86 13.02 12.47
CA ASP A 23 22.20 14.42 12.27
C ASP A 23 21.00 15.30 12.66
N GLY A 24 21.26 16.35 13.45
CA GLY A 24 20.29 17.18 14.17
C GLY A 24 19.35 18.04 13.31
N ASN A 25 19.33 17.84 11.98
CA ASN A 25 18.48 18.52 11.02
C ASN A 25 17.38 17.61 10.41
N GLY A 26 17.36 16.31 10.75
CA GLY A 26 16.41 15.35 10.17
C GLY A 26 14.94 15.62 10.52
N GLY A 27 14.67 16.10 11.75
CA GLY A 27 13.31 16.26 12.25
C GLY A 27 12.48 17.30 11.48
N ASN A 28 13.04 18.47 11.19
CA ASN A 28 12.32 19.52 10.46
C ASN A 28 12.02 19.13 9.01
N LYS A 29 12.97 18.47 8.34
CA LYS A 29 12.77 17.95 6.99
C LYS A 29 11.69 16.86 6.95
N GLU A 30 11.72 15.94 7.90
CA GLU A 30 10.73 14.86 8.00
C GLU A 30 9.31 15.40 8.29
N ILE A 31 9.18 16.36 9.20
CA ILE A 31 7.89 17.04 9.47
C ILE A 31 7.37 17.74 8.21
N MET A 32 8.23 18.48 7.52
CA MET A 32 7.87 19.15 6.26
C MET A 32 7.42 18.15 5.19
N SER A 33 8.13 17.03 5.02
CA SER A 33 7.73 15.98 4.08
C SER A 33 6.39 15.35 4.45
N LYS A 34 6.15 15.02 5.73
CA LYS A 34 4.87 14.48 6.20
C LYS A 34 3.70 15.44 5.93
N ASN A 35 3.92 16.74 6.11
CA ASN A 35 2.92 17.77 5.80
C ASN A 35 2.62 17.83 4.29
N LEU A 36 3.64 17.74 3.43
CA LEU A 36 3.45 17.73 1.98
C LEU A 36 2.68 16.50 1.49
N LEU A 37 2.95 15.32 2.05
CA LEU A 37 2.24 14.08 1.68
C LEU A 37 0.77 14.10 2.11
N THR A 38 0.50 14.64 3.30
CA THR A 38 -0.88 14.87 3.76
C THR A 38 -1.61 15.82 2.82
N MET A 39 -0.95 16.92 2.42
CA MET A 39 -1.50 17.88 1.47
C MET A 39 -1.78 17.26 0.09
N ILE A 40 -0.93 16.34 -0.39
CA ILE A 40 -1.16 15.61 -1.65
C ILE A 40 -2.46 14.80 -1.56
N LEU A 41 -2.68 14.07 -0.46
CA LEU A 41 -3.90 13.27 -0.28
C LEU A 41 -5.14 14.14 -0.08
N ASP A 42 -5.02 15.25 0.66
CA ASP A 42 -6.13 16.18 0.88
C ASP A 42 -6.56 16.87 -0.43
N ASN A 43 -5.59 17.31 -1.24
CA ASN A 43 -5.87 17.95 -2.52
C ASN A 43 -6.39 16.97 -3.58
N SER A 44 -6.14 15.67 -3.40
CA SER A 44 -6.60 14.62 -4.31
C SER A 44 -7.56 13.65 -3.65
N LYS A 45 -8.29 14.13 -2.66
CA LYS A 45 -9.26 13.32 -1.91
C LYS A 45 -10.21 12.61 -2.87
N PHE A 46 -10.39 11.31 -2.66
CA PHE A 46 -11.20 10.51 -3.57
C PHE A 46 -12.69 10.86 -3.43
N SER A 47 -13.28 11.31 -4.53
CA SER A 47 -14.67 11.79 -4.61
C SER A 47 -15.56 10.88 -5.46
N GLY A 48 -15.03 9.77 -5.96
CA GLY A 48 -15.75 8.86 -6.85
C GLY A 48 -15.54 9.12 -8.34
N THR A 49 -14.95 10.25 -8.73
CA THR A 49 -14.76 10.62 -10.15
C THR A 49 -13.28 10.68 -10.57
N ASN A 50 -12.36 10.76 -9.60
CA ASN A 50 -10.93 10.99 -9.82
C ASN A 50 -10.06 9.75 -9.52
N TYR A 51 -10.55 8.55 -9.81
CA TYR A 51 -9.92 7.29 -9.38
C TYR A 51 -8.45 7.15 -9.82
N THR A 52 -8.14 7.44 -11.08
CA THR A 52 -6.77 7.31 -11.61
C THR A 52 -5.78 8.26 -10.94
N ASP A 53 -6.18 9.52 -10.73
CA ASP A 53 -5.33 10.53 -10.11
C ASP A 53 -5.15 10.27 -8.62
N TRP A 54 -6.24 9.91 -7.94
CA TRP A 54 -6.21 9.50 -6.54
C TRP A 54 -5.28 8.30 -6.34
N LEU A 55 -5.41 7.24 -7.15
CA LEU A 55 -4.59 6.04 -7.04
C LEU A 55 -3.10 6.34 -7.27
N ARG A 56 -2.78 7.23 -8.22
CA ARG A 56 -1.41 7.70 -8.47
C ARG A 56 -0.83 8.42 -7.24
N ASN A 57 -1.59 9.34 -6.66
CA ASN A 57 -1.14 10.10 -5.50
C ASN A 57 -1.01 9.23 -4.25
N LEU A 58 -1.94 8.29 -4.05
CA LEU A 58 -1.87 7.29 -3.00
C LEU A 58 -0.57 6.48 -3.09
N ARG A 59 -0.21 5.99 -4.29
CA ARG A 59 1.04 5.25 -4.50
C ARG A 59 2.28 6.07 -4.14
N ILE A 60 2.32 7.35 -4.51
CA ILE A 60 3.43 8.25 -4.15
C ILE A 60 3.60 8.33 -2.62
N VAL A 61 2.50 8.49 -1.88
CA VAL A 61 2.55 8.55 -0.41
C VAL A 61 3.00 7.22 0.19
N LEU A 62 2.47 6.10 -0.31
CA LEU A 62 2.80 4.78 0.20
C LEU A 62 4.24 4.38 -0.10
N ASP A 63 4.77 4.75 -1.27
CA ASP A 63 6.18 4.53 -1.61
C ASP A 63 7.11 5.32 -0.71
N TYR A 64 6.76 6.58 -0.38
CA TYR A 64 7.52 7.38 0.59
C TYR A 64 7.54 6.74 1.98
N GLU A 65 6.41 6.19 2.43
CA GLU A 65 6.29 5.50 3.72
C GLU A 65 6.91 4.08 3.71
N ASN A 66 7.44 3.63 2.56
CA ASN A 66 7.95 2.29 2.31
C ASN A 66 6.88 1.19 2.52
N GLN A 67 5.65 1.48 2.10
CA GLN A 67 4.43 0.67 2.27
C GLN A 67 3.73 0.30 0.97
N GLY A 68 4.20 0.77 -0.19
CA GLY A 68 3.57 0.49 -1.49
C GLY A 68 3.39 -1.01 -1.75
N TYR A 69 4.30 -1.84 -1.23
CA TYR A 69 4.27 -3.28 -1.34
C TYR A 69 3.00 -3.94 -0.79
N ILE A 70 2.28 -3.30 0.15
CA ILE A 70 1.01 -3.80 0.70
C ILE A 70 -0.09 -3.82 -0.37
N MET A 71 -0.04 -2.92 -1.35
CA MET A 71 -1.06 -2.87 -2.41
C MET A 71 -0.90 -3.98 -3.45
N ASP A 72 0.34 -4.44 -3.67
CA ASP A 72 0.67 -5.34 -4.78
C ASP A 72 0.84 -6.79 -4.34
N LYS A 73 1.08 -7.03 -3.05
CA LYS A 73 1.37 -8.36 -2.51
C LYS A 73 0.18 -8.98 -1.79
N PRO A 74 -0.01 -10.29 -1.92
CA PRO A 74 -1.03 -10.99 -1.16
C PRO A 74 -0.72 -10.99 0.33
N LEU A 75 -1.75 -11.25 1.12
CA LEU A 75 -1.63 -11.52 2.55
C LEU A 75 -0.55 -12.59 2.79
N PRO A 76 0.38 -12.40 3.75
CA PRO A 76 1.31 -13.46 4.14
C PRO A 76 0.54 -14.66 4.68
N GLN A 77 1.10 -15.85 4.46
CA GLN A 77 0.54 -17.07 5.00
C GLN A 77 0.57 -17.04 6.53
N THR A 78 -0.42 -17.70 7.15
CA THR A 78 -0.51 -17.83 8.61
C THR A 78 0.73 -18.54 9.15
N LEU A 79 1.29 -18.02 10.25
CA LEU A 79 2.40 -18.66 10.95
C LEU A 79 2.00 -20.06 11.46
N LEU A 80 2.92 -21.02 11.35
CA LEU A 80 2.74 -22.38 11.86
C LEU A 80 3.37 -22.52 13.25
N ASP A 81 2.94 -23.54 13.99
CA ASP A 81 3.52 -23.88 15.29
C ASP A 81 4.92 -24.48 15.08
N GLY A 82 5.93 -23.60 15.06
CA GLY A 82 7.29 -23.91 14.63
C GLY A 82 7.93 -22.82 13.76
N SER A 83 7.17 -21.80 13.35
CA SER A 83 7.73 -20.63 12.67
C SER A 83 8.83 -19.98 13.52
N SER A 84 9.92 -19.65 12.85
CA SER A 84 11.06 -18.94 13.42
C SER A 84 10.67 -17.56 13.94
N SER A 85 11.53 -17.01 14.82
CA SER A 85 11.35 -15.63 15.31
C SER A 85 11.34 -14.61 14.17
N GLU A 86 12.12 -14.86 13.12
CA GLU A 86 12.26 -13.95 11.97
C GLU A 86 11.01 -13.96 11.09
N GLU A 87 10.42 -15.14 10.84
CA GLU A 87 9.12 -15.25 10.17
C GLU A 87 8.00 -14.54 10.95
N ARG A 88 8.02 -14.67 12.29
CA ARG A 88 7.05 -13.98 13.15
C ARG A 88 7.20 -12.47 13.08
N GLU A 89 8.43 -11.95 13.11
CA GLU A 89 8.69 -10.51 12.96
C GLU A 89 8.18 -9.98 11.62
N ILE A 90 8.44 -10.71 10.53
CA ILE A 90 7.96 -10.36 9.20
C ILE A 90 6.42 -10.32 9.14
N PHE A 91 5.76 -11.33 9.69
CA PHE A 91 4.30 -11.42 9.75
C PHE A 91 3.69 -10.25 10.54
N GLU A 92 4.21 -9.96 11.73
CA GLU A 92 3.72 -8.86 12.57
C GLU A 92 3.95 -7.50 11.90
N ARG A 93 5.13 -7.30 11.30
CA ARG A 93 5.45 -6.09 10.54
C ARG A 93 4.48 -5.91 9.38
N TRP A 94 4.23 -6.96 8.60
CA TRP A 94 3.27 -6.91 7.51
C TRP A 94 1.88 -6.51 7.99
N HIS A 95 1.39 -7.07 9.10
CA HIS A 95 0.08 -6.73 9.64
C HIS A 95 0.00 -5.28 10.17
N ALA A 96 1.08 -4.78 10.77
CA ALA A 96 1.17 -3.38 11.19
C ALA A 96 1.13 -2.43 9.98
N ASP A 97 1.93 -2.72 8.98
CA ASP A 97 2.01 -2.00 7.71
C ASP A 97 0.66 -2.04 6.97
N HIS A 98 -0.01 -3.20 6.93
CA HIS A 98 -1.34 -3.36 6.35
C HIS A 98 -2.40 -2.49 7.03
N ARG A 99 -2.43 -2.47 8.38
CA ARG A 99 -3.34 -1.58 9.14
C ARG A 99 -3.09 -0.11 8.83
N LYS A 100 -1.82 0.28 8.68
CA LYS A 100 -1.42 1.64 8.32
C LYS A 100 -1.91 2.01 6.93
N VAL A 101 -1.65 1.16 5.92
CA VAL A 101 -2.08 1.40 4.54
C VAL A 101 -3.60 1.50 4.44
N ARG A 102 -4.34 0.59 5.10
CA ARG A 102 -5.80 0.66 5.18
C ARG A 102 -6.28 2.02 5.71
N SER A 103 -5.65 2.52 6.77
CA SER A 103 -5.98 3.81 7.37
C SER A 103 -5.73 4.97 6.41
N ILE A 104 -4.60 4.95 5.69
CA ILE A 104 -4.25 5.97 4.68
C ILE A 104 -5.28 5.95 3.54
N ILE A 105 -5.63 4.77 3.02
CA ILE A 105 -6.63 4.61 1.97
C ILE A 105 -7.96 5.23 2.40
N LEU A 106 -8.48 4.87 3.58
CA LEU A 106 -9.76 5.38 4.07
C LEU A 106 -9.72 6.88 4.35
N ALA A 107 -8.64 7.41 4.95
CA ALA A 107 -8.48 8.83 5.22
C ALA A 107 -8.40 9.69 3.95
N SER A 108 -7.88 9.11 2.87
CA SER A 108 -7.78 9.77 1.56
C SER A 108 -9.10 9.83 0.79
N MET A 109 -10.21 9.32 1.35
CA MET A 109 -11.53 9.34 0.74
C MET A 109 -12.40 10.45 1.33
N SER A 110 -13.31 10.99 0.51
CA SER A 110 -14.42 11.79 1.03
C SER A 110 -15.31 10.96 1.95
N ASN A 111 -15.96 11.60 2.92
CA ASN A 111 -16.75 10.91 3.94
C ASN A 111 -17.83 9.98 3.35
N ASP A 112 -18.46 10.37 2.26
CA ASP A 112 -19.53 9.59 1.62
C ASP A 112 -19.00 8.33 0.91
N VAL A 113 -17.77 8.39 0.41
CA VAL A 113 -17.10 7.22 -0.17
C VAL A 113 -16.52 6.35 0.95
N GLN A 114 -15.86 6.94 1.95
CA GLN A 114 -15.24 6.24 3.06
C GLN A 114 -16.21 5.28 3.77
N LYS A 115 -17.45 5.73 4.05
CA LYS A 115 -18.51 4.91 4.69
C LYS A 115 -18.89 3.64 3.93
N GLN A 116 -18.56 3.56 2.64
CA GLN A 116 -18.84 2.38 1.83
C GLN A 116 -17.77 1.29 2.00
N TYR A 117 -16.58 1.66 2.49
CA TYR A 117 -15.40 0.80 2.59
C TYR A 117 -14.87 0.63 4.02
N ASP A 118 -15.34 1.43 5.00
CA ASP A 118 -14.84 1.44 6.39
C ASP A 118 -15.01 0.12 7.17
N ARG A 119 -15.95 -0.73 6.74
CA ARG A 119 -16.18 -2.09 7.28
C ARG A 119 -15.34 -3.18 6.64
N LEU A 120 -14.60 -2.88 5.56
CA LEU A 120 -13.72 -3.87 4.93
C LEU A 120 -12.38 -3.87 5.68
N ASP A 121 -11.96 -5.05 6.16
CA ASP A 121 -10.73 -5.18 6.95
C ASP A 121 -9.47 -5.37 6.11
N ASP A 122 -9.63 -5.70 4.82
CA ASP A 122 -8.56 -6.07 3.90
C ASP A 122 -8.34 -5.02 2.80
N VAL A 123 -7.08 -4.62 2.59
CA VAL A 123 -6.70 -3.63 1.59
C VAL A 123 -7.01 -4.11 0.18
N ALA A 124 -6.75 -5.39 -0.13
CA ALA A 124 -6.98 -5.93 -1.47
C ALA A 124 -8.47 -5.90 -1.82
N SER A 125 -9.34 -6.24 -0.87
CA SER A 125 -10.80 -6.19 -1.00
C SER A 125 -11.32 -4.76 -1.27
N ILE A 126 -10.76 -3.76 -0.57
CA ILE A 126 -11.09 -2.35 -0.82
C ILE A 126 -10.70 -1.97 -2.25
N LEU A 127 -9.43 -2.19 -2.62
CA LEU A 127 -8.91 -1.79 -3.93
C LEU A 127 -9.61 -2.50 -5.09
N GLN A 128 -9.90 -3.79 -4.95
CA GLN A 128 -10.61 -4.56 -5.96
C GLN A 128 -12.02 -4.01 -6.19
N ARG A 129 -12.78 -3.78 -5.11
CA ARG A 129 -14.13 -3.22 -5.23
C ARG A 129 -14.11 -1.80 -5.79
N MET A 130 -13.14 -0.98 -5.43
CA MET A 130 -12.99 0.36 -6.01
C MET A 130 -12.68 0.29 -7.51
N LYS A 131 -11.79 -0.61 -7.92
CA LYS A 131 -11.45 -0.83 -9.33
C LYS A 131 -12.69 -1.22 -10.12
N GLU A 132 -13.51 -2.14 -9.62
CA GLU A 132 -14.74 -2.56 -10.29
C GLU A 132 -15.77 -1.44 -10.46
N VAL A 133 -15.88 -0.54 -9.47
CA VAL A 133 -16.89 0.53 -9.48
C VAL A 133 -16.42 1.75 -10.26
N TYR A 134 -15.15 2.16 -10.11
CA TYR A 134 -14.68 3.47 -10.55
C TYR A 134 -13.65 3.43 -11.67
N MET A 135 -13.01 2.29 -11.91
CA MET A 135 -12.15 2.15 -13.08
C MET A 135 -13.05 1.91 -14.29
N ILE A 136 -13.32 2.96 -15.05
CA ILE A 136 -14.00 2.82 -16.33
C ILE A 136 -13.05 2.02 -17.25
N PRO A 137 -13.41 0.80 -17.70
CA PRO A 137 -12.67 0.16 -18.77
C PRO A 137 -12.79 1.07 -19.99
N ASP A 138 -11.71 1.26 -20.76
CA ASP A 138 -11.82 1.88 -22.08
C ASP A 138 -12.93 1.15 -22.85
N ARG A 139 -14.12 1.77 -22.87
CA ARG A 139 -15.27 1.23 -23.57
C ARG A 139 -14.85 1.35 -25.01
N HIS A 140 -14.57 0.20 -25.62
CA HIS A 140 -14.25 0.12 -27.03
C HIS A 140 -15.29 0.96 -27.76
N ILE A 141 -14.84 2.08 -28.33
CA ILE A 141 -15.57 2.80 -29.34
C ILE A 141 -15.66 1.81 -30.50
N ARG A 142 -16.69 0.98 -30.51
CA ARG A 142 -17.11 0.28 -31.72
C ARG A 142 -17.72 1.37 -32.57
N TYR A 143 -16.91 1.96 -33.44
CA TYR A 143 -17.43 2.60 -34.64
C TYR A 143 -18.25 1.51 -35.34
N VAL A 144 -19.56 1.75 -35.42
CA VAL A 144 -20.43 0.98 -36.29
C VAL A 144 -20.26 1.63 -37.66
N ASP A 145 -19.65 0.89 -38.59
CA ASP A 145 -19.58 1.23 -40.02
C ASP A 145 -20.97 1.38 -40.64
#